data_AF-A0A836K8L8-F1
#
_entry.id   AF-A0A836K8L8-F1
#
_cell.length_a   1.000
_cell.length_b   1.000
_cell.length_c   1.000
_cell.angle_alpha   90.00
_cell.angle_beta   90.00
_cell.angle_gamma   90.00
#
_symmetry.space_group_name_H-M   'P 1'
#
loop_
_entity.id
_entity.type
_entity.pdbx_description
1 polymer ?
#
loop_
_entity_poly.entity_id
_entity_poly.type
_entity_poly.pdbx_seq_one_letter_code
_entity_poly.pdbx_strand_id
1 'polypeptide(L)'
;DVKAKYEKICEEAYNNARQETHIKYKDWLDSPWSGFFEGKDPLKVSPTGIKEDTLIHIGKKFSSPPPNAAEFVIHKGIERILKSRMEMIEARTVDWALGEAMAFGSLLKEGIHVRLSGQDVERGTFSHRHHVLHHQTVDKATYRPLCYLYPDQAPYTVCNSSLSEFGVLGFELGYSMTNPNALVCWEAQFGDFNNTAQCIIDQFISSGQAKWVRQSGLVMLQPHGLEGMGPEHSSARLERFLQMSADDSDYFPPESEEFAVRQLHDSNWIVANCSTPANYFHILRRQIALPFRKPLILMTPKSLLRHPEAKSNFDLMLEDTQFLRVIPEEGTAVQNPNGVKRLLFCSGKVYYDLKKARTERNLEDKVAIARVEQISPFPYDLVKIEAAKYPNAELIWAQEEHKNQGAWTYVQPRFHTALNGIRNVVSASNSNGQGWFAGLFSSTKPIETTTVSKPQATEPTEPKQRTVRYAGRPTASSPATGSKMQHLKELKQLLDDSLNF
;
A
#
# COMPACT_ATOMS: atom_id res chain seq x y z
N ASP A 1 -55.77 -15.55 -20.35
CA ASP A 1 -55.65 -14.93 -19.03
C ASP A 1 -54.17 -14.78 -18.67
N VAL A 2 -53.62 -13.57 -18.84
CA VAL A 2 -52.20 -13.28 -18.61
C VAL A 2 -51.90 -13.11 -17.12
N LYS A 3 -52.86 -12.59 -16.36
CA LYS A 3 -52.74 -12.35 -14.92
C LYS A 3 -52.58 -13.68 -14.17
N ALA A 4 -53.50 -14.63 -14.40
CA ALA A 4 -53.44 -15.93 -13.75
C ALA A 4 -52.13 -16.69 -14.05
N LYS A 5 -51.59 -16.54 -15.26
CA LYS A 5 -50.29 -17.13 -15.64
C LYS A 5 -49.13 -16.49 -14.87
N TYR A 6 -49.13 -15.17 -14.70
CA TYR A 6 -48.09 -14.48 -13.94
C TYR A 6 -48.17 -14.79 -12.44
N GLU A 7 -49.37 -14.80 -11.86
CA GLU A 7 -49.59 -15.20 -10.47
C GLU A 7 -49.10 -16.62 -10.20
N LYS A 8 -49.37 -17.56 -11.12
CA LYS A 8 -48.86 -18.92 -11.04
C LYS A 8 -47.32 -18.97 -11.02
N ILE A 9 -46.65 -18.18 -11.85
CA ILE A 9 -45.18 -18.09 -11.86
C ILE A 9 -44.66 -17.58 -10.51
N CYS A 10 -45.27 -16.54 -9.95
CA CYS A 10 -44.89 -16.00 -8.65
C CYS A 10 -45.09 -17.03 -7.51
N GLU A 11 -46.23 -17.73 -7.51
CA GLU A 11 -46.54 -18.74 -6.49
C GLU A 11 -45.61 -19.96 -6.59
N GLU A 12 -45.31 -20.43 -7.80
CA GLU A 12 -44.32 -21.49 -8.02
C GLU A 12 -42.93 -21.06 -7.55
N ALA A 13 -42.49 -19.84 -7.88
CA ALA A 13 -41.20 -19.31 -7.42
C ALA A 13 -41.13 -19.19 -5.90
N TYR A 14 -42.21 -18.74 -5.24
CA TYR A 14 -42.30 -18.66 -3.78
C TYR A 14 -42.19 -20.04 -3.12
N ASN A 15 -42.88 -21.05 -3.68
CA ASN A 15 -42.81 -22.42 -3.17
C ASN A 15 -41.44 -23.06 -3.39
N ASN A 16 -40.78 -22.80 -4.52
CA ASN A 16 -39.41 -23.24 -4.78
C ASN A 16 -38.41 -22.59 -3.82
N ALA A 17 -38.56 -21.29 -3.53
CA ALA A 17 -37.69 -20.58 -2.59
C ALA A 17 -37.72 -21.16 -1.16
N ARG A 18 -38.82 -21.82 -0.75
CA ARG A 18 -38.90 -22.53 0.53
C ARG A 18 -38.02 -23.78 0.60
N GLN A 19 -37.65 -24.33 -0.55
CA GLN A 19 -36.81 -25.53 -0.65
C GLN A 19 -35.31 -25.19 -0.75
N GLU A 20 -34.97 -23.94 -1.06
CA GLU A 20 -33.59 -23.49 -1.14
C GLU A 20 -32.99 -23.29 0.25
N THR A 21 -31.96 -24.08 0.56
CA THR A 21 -31.31 -24.11 1.89
C THR A 21 -29.99 -23.35 1.95
N HIS A 22 -29.48 -22.88 0.80
CA HIS A 22 -28.17 -22.23 0.71
C HIS A 22 -28.17 -21.15 -0.38
N ILE A 23 -27.48 -20.04 -0.11
CA ILE A 23 -27.26 -18.97 -1.08
C ILE A 23 -25.88 -19.15 -1.70
N LYS A 24 -25.77 -19.10 -3.02
CA LYS A 24 -24.48 -19.11 -3.73
C LYS A 24 -24.16 -17.69 -4.19
N TYR A 25 -23.14 -17.07 -3.61
CA TYR A 25 -22.75 -15.70 -3.97
C TYR A 25 -22.38 -15.53 -5.45
N LYS A 26 -21.93 -16.60 -6.12
CA LYS A 26 -21.64 -16.58 -7.56
C LYS A 26 -22.86 -16.23 -8.42
N ASP A 27 -24.08 -16.51 -7.93
CA ASP A 27 -25.31 -16.24 -8.65
C ASP A 27 -25.60 -14.72 -8.72
N TRP A 28 -24.90 -13.91 -7.91
CA TRP A 28 -25.04 -12.45 -7.85
C TRP A 28 -23.93 -11.72 -8.62
N LEU A 29 -23.05 -12.47 -9.32
CA LEU A 29 -21.88 -11.92 -10.01
C LEU A 29 -22.04 -12.05 -11.54
N ASP A 30 -22.23 -10.92 -12.23
CA ASP A 30 -22.39 -10.89 -13.70
C ASP A 30 -21.13 -11.28 -14.49
N SER A 31 -19.97 -11.31 -13.83
CA SER A 31 -18.68 -11.69 -14.45
C SER A 31 -17.92 -12.53 -13.45
N PRO A 32 -18.33 -13.80 -13.26
CA PRO A 32 -17.66 -14.68 -12.33
C PRO A 32 -16.26 -15.00 -12.87
N TRP A 33 -15.25 -14.87 -12.00
CA TRP A 33 -13.86 -15.19 -12.33
C TRP A 33 -13.65 -16.71 -12.37
N SER A 34 -14.29 -17.37 -13.32
CA SER A 34 -14.23 -18.82 -13.52
C SER A 34 -12.78 -19.26 -13.74
N GLY A 35 -12.31 -20.29 -13.03
CA GLY A 35 -10.93 -20.76 -13.08
C GLY A 35 -9.90 -19.90 -12.33
N PHE A 36 -10.22 -18.65 -11.96
CA PHE A 36 -9.22 -17.75 -11.37
C PHE A 36 -8.67 -18.24 -10.02
N PHE A 37 -9.51 -18.88 -9.22
CA PHE A 37 -9.15 -19.41 -7.90
C PHE A 37 -8.71 -20.88 -7.95
N GLU A 38 -8.82 -21.55 -9.10
CA GLU A 38 -8.47 -22.96 -9.23
C GLU A 38 -6.96 -23.15 -9.10
N GLY A 39 -6.55 -24.12 -8.28
CA GLY A 39 -5.13 -24.45 -8.05
C GLY A 39 -4.32 -23.41 -7.26
N LYS A 40 -4.96 -22.37 -6.71
CA LYS A 40 -4.31 -21.38 -5.84
C LYS A 40 -4.56 -21.68 -4.38
N ASP A 41 -3.50 -21.67 -3.58
CA ASP A 41 -3.61 -21.68 -2.12
C ASP A 41 -3.99 -20.26 -1.64
N PRO A 42 -5.19 -20.06 -1.04
CA PRO A 42 -5.62 -18.75 -0.57
C PRO A 42 -4.77 -18.19 0.57
N LEU A 43 -3.93 -19.03 1.20
CA LEU A 43 -3.09 -18.68 2.33
C LEU A 43 -1.61 -18.52 1.95
N LYS A 44 -1.28 -18.50 0.65
CA LYS A 44 0.10 -18.34 0.19
C LYS A 44 0.23 -17.19 -0.80
N VAL A 45 1.26 -16.37 -0.60
CA VAL A 45 1.67 -15.32 -1.53
C VAL A 45 3.11 -15.60 -1.91
N SER A 46 3.38 -15.77 -3.20
CA SER A 46 4.76 -16.00 -3.68
C SER A 46 5.60 -14.72 -3.56
N PRO A 47 6.93 -14.85 -3.35
CA PRO A 47 7.86 -13.73 -3.52
C PRO A 47 7.67 -13.06 -4.87
N THR A 48 7.90 -11.74 -4.92
CA THR A 48 7.63 -10.93 -6.12
C THR A 48 8.89 -10.46 -6.82
N GLY A 49 10.06 -10.87 -6.34
CA GLY A 49 11.34 -10.74 -7.01
C GLY A 49 11.39 -11.37 -8.41
N ILE A 50 12.30 -10.88 -9.27
CA ILE A 50 12.48 -11.41 -10.64
C ILE A 50 13.96 -11.65 -10.95
N LYS A 51 14.22 -12.39 -12.03
CA LYS A 51 15.58 -12.58 -12.53
C LYS A 51 16.25 -11.26 -12.90
N GLU A 52 17.52 -11.13 -12.56
CA GLU A 52 18.29 -9.91 -12.84
C GLU A 52 18.30 -9.55 -14.34
N ASP A 53 18.47 -10.54 -15.23
CA ASP A 53 18.44 -10.33 -16.69
C ASP A 53 17.15 -9.66 -17.16
N THR A 54 16.02 -9.90 -16.46
CA THR A 54 14.75 -9.27 -16.75
C THR A 54 14.77 -7.79 -16.35
N LEU A 55 15.34 -7.44 -15.19
CA LEU A 55 15.55 -6.05 -14.76
C LEU A 55 16.44 -5.31 -15.76
N ILE A 56 17.58 -5.90 -16.12
CA ILE A 56 18.54 -5.32 -17.08
C ILE A 56 17.87 -5.09 -18.44
N HIS A 57 17.14 -6.09 -18.96
CA HIS A 57 16.46 -6.00 -20.25
C HIS A 57 15.44 -4.85 -20.27
N ILE A 58 14.54 -4.82 -19.29
CA ILE A 58 13.50 -3.78 -19.20
C ILE A 58 14.16 -2.41 -19.04
N GLY A 59 15.11 -2.30 -18.12
CA GLY A 59 15.86 -1.07 -17.86
C GLY A 59 16.53 -0.53 -19.11
N LYS A 60 17.27 -1.35 -19.85
CA LYS A 60 17.93 -0.94 -21.11
C LYS A 60 16.92 -0.50 -22.16
N LYS A 61 15.83 -1.25 -22.39
CA LYS A 61 14.81 -0.90 -23.37
C LYS A 61 14.09 0.40 -23.02
N PHE A 62 13.74 0.60 -21.75
CA PHE A 62 13.06 1.79 -21.25
C PHE A 62 13.97 3.04 -21.21
N SER A 63 15.28 2.82 -21.12
CA SER A 63 16.31 3.87 -21.14
C SER A 63 16.88 4.15 -22.52
N SER A 64 16.37 3.50 -23.57
CA SER A 64 16.82 3.69 -24.96
C SER A 64 15.86 4.60 -25.73
N PRO A 65 16.38 5.38 -26.69
CA PRO A 65 15.51 6.08 -27.64
C PRO A 65 14.78 5.07 -28.55
N PRO A 66 13.78 5.54 -29.33
CA PRO A 66 13.11 4.69 -30.33
C PRO A 66 14.13 4.04 -31.29
N PRO A 67 13.89 2.81 -31.78
CA PRO A 67 14.83 2.13 -32.69
C PRO A 67 15.17 2.92 -33.96
N ASN A 68 14.24 3.76 -34.43
CA ASN A 68 14.41 4.69 -35.56
C ASN A 68 14.81 6.11 -35.10
N ALA A 69 15.62 6.24 -34.05
CA ALA A 69 16.00 7.52 -33.45
C ALA A 69 16.56 8.56 -34.43
N ALA A 70 17.17 8.13 -35.54
CA ALA A 70 17.66 9.04 -36.58
C ALA A 70 16.53 9.86 -37.24
N GLU A 71 15.33 9.28 -37.31
CA GLU A 71 14.13 9.92 -37.87
C GLU A 71 13.22 10.42 -36.75
N PHE A 72 13.16 9.72 -35.61
CA PHE A 72 12.34 10.10 -34.46
C PHE A 72 13.08 11.10 -33.55
N VAL A 73 12.91 12.39 -33.85
CA VAL A 73 13.54 13.47 -33.07
C VAL A 73 12.87 13.61 -31.71
N ILE A 74 13.58 13.25 -30.63
CA ILE A 74 13.14 13.46 -29.24
C ILE A 74 13.69 14.78 -28.66
N HIS A 75 13.03 15.30 -27.63
CA HIS A 75 13.48 16.51 -26.94
C HIS A 75 14.80 16.26 -26.19
N LYS A 76 15.77 17.19 -26.25
CA LYS A 76 17.09 17.08 -25.56
C LYS A 76 17.00 16.83 -24.05
N GLY A 77 15.93 17.30 -23.41
CA GLY A 77 15.65 16.99 -22.01
C GLY A 77 15.39 15.50 -21.77
N ILE A 78 14.70 14.84 -22.70
CA ILE A 78 14.42 13.40 -22.65
C ILE A 78 15.68 12.59 -22.90
N GLU A 79 16.53 12.98 -23.85
CA GLU A 79 17.83 12.32 -24.08
C GLU A 79 18.67 12.25 -22.80
N ARG A 80 18.71 13.34 -22.03
CA ARG A 80 19.40 13.39 -20.72
C ARG A 80 18.77 12.44 -19.70
N ILE A 81 17.45 12.36 -19.66
CA ILE A 81 16.73 11.42 -18.78
C ILE A 81 17.05 9.98 -19.16
N LEU A 82 16.98 9.64 -20.45
CA LEU A 82 17.29 8.30 -20.96
C LEU A 82 18.73 7.90 -20.64
N LYS A 83 19.69 8.81 -20.87
CA LYS A 83 21.10 8.59 -20.49
C LYS A 83 21.26 8.34 -18.99
N SER A 84 20.67 9.19 -18.14
CA SER A 84 20.75 9.03 -16.68
C SER A 84 20.14 7.72 -16.20
N ARG A 85 19.06 7.25 -16.83
CA ARG A 85 18.49 5.93 -16.55
C ARG A 85 19.45 4.81 -16.95
N MET A 86 20.10 4.90 -18.11
CA MET A 86 21.11 3.91 -18.53
C MET A 86 22.27 3.82 -17.54
N GLU A 87 22.78 4.96 -17.07
CA GLU A 87 23.83 5.02 -16.03
C GLU A 87 23.39 4.32 -14.73
N MET A 88 22.11 4.47 -14.33
CA MET A 88 21.57 3.77 -13.16
C MET A 88 21.52 2.25 -13.37
N ILE A 89 21.14 1.78 -14.56
CA ILE A 89 21.16 0.35 -14.91
C ILE A 89 22.58 -0.21 -14.85
N GLU A 90 23.56 0.50 -15.41
CA GLU A 90 24.98 0.11 -15.34
C GLU A 90 25.48 0.04 -13.90
N ALA A 91 25.01 0.94 -13.04
CA ALA A 91 25.33 0.97 -11.61
C ALA A 91 24.50 -0.02 -10.76
N ARG A 92 23.63 -0.86 -11.34
CA ARG A 92 22.69 -1.75 -10.63
C ARG A 92 21.81 -1.01 -9.61
N THR A 93 21.40 0.21 -9.96
CA THR A 93 20.51 1.04 -9.13
C THR A 93 19.25 1.41 -9.88
N VAL A 94 18.19 1.70 -9.13
CA VAL A 94 16.92 2.16 -9.67
C VAL A 94 16.40 3.37 -8.91
N ASP A 95 15.80 4.31 -9.64
CA ASP A 95 14.90 5.33 -9.09
C ASP A 95 13.44 4.85 -9.19
N TRP A 96 12.51 5.70 -8.79
CA TRP A 96 11.08 5.39 -8.80
C TRP A 96 10.53 5.06 -10.19
N ALA A 97 10.98 5.77 -11.24
CA ALA A 97 10.51 5.55 -12.60
C ALA A 97 11.03 4.21 -13.17
N LEU A 98 12.29 3.85 -12.90
CA LEU A 98 12.84 2.55 -13.26
C LEU A 98 12.18 1.41 -12.48
N GLY A 99 11.96 1.57 -11.17
CA GLY A 99 11.26 0.58 -10.35
C GLY A 99 9.84 0.31 -10.87
N GLU A 100 9.11 1.35 -11.26
CA GLU A 100 7.79 1.23 -11.90
C GLU A 100 7.86 0.50 -13.24
N ALA A 101 8.76 0.92 -14.13
CA ALA A 101 8.92 0.32 -15.45
C ALA A 101 9.31 -1.16 -15.34
N MET A 102 10.15 -1.54 -14.38
CA MET A 102 10.53 -2.93 -14.11
C MET A 102 9.36 -3.76 -13.56
N ALA A 103 8.52 -3.18 -12.70
CA ALA A 103 7.33 -3.86 -12.19
C ALA A 103 6.34 -4.12 -13.34
N PHE A 104 6.06 -3.09 -14.14
CA PHE A 104 5.14 -3.21 -15.28
C PHE A 104 5.72 -4.16 -16.34
N GLY A 105 6.97 -3.96 -16.76
CA GLY A 105 7.62 -4.76 -17.79
C GLY A 105 7.71 -6.25 -17.45
N SER A 106 7.95 -6.59 -16.18
CA SER A 106 8.01 -7.99 -15.74
C SER A 106 6.63 -8.64 -15.75
N LEU A 107 5.59 -7.93 -15.31
CA LEU A 107 4.21 -8.40 -15.42
C LEU A 107 3.79 -8.60 -16.88
N LEU A 108 4.17 -7.68 -17.77
CA LEU A 108 3.90 -7.80 -19.21
C LEU A 108 4.56 -9.05 -19.80
N LYS A 109 5.79 -9.37 -19.39
CA LYS A 109 6.48 -10.62 -19.75
C LYS A 109 5.77 -11.87 -19.24
N GLU A 110 5.16 -11.79 -18.06
CA GLU A 110 4.39 -12.87 -17.43
C GLU A 110 2.97 -13.03 -18.01
N GLY A 111 2.63 -12.30 -19.09
CA GLY A 111 1.32 -12.38 -19.72
C GLY A 111 0.23 -11.57 -19.01
N ILE A 112 0.60 -10.67 -18.09
CA ILE A 112 -0.32 -9.85 -17.31
C ILE A 112 -0.49 -8.49 -17.99
N HIS A 113 -1.73 -8.15 -18.35
CA HIS A 113 -2.06 -6.81 -18.86
C HIS A 113 -1.84 -5.77 -17.77
N VAL A 114 -1.09 -4.72 -18.08
CA VAL A 114 -0.95 -3.53 -17.24
C VAL A 114 -1.68 -2.34 -17.87
N ARG A 115 -2.57 -1.71 -17.10
CA ARG A 115 -3.32 -0.51 -17.47
C ARG A 115 -3.04 0.63 -16.48
N LEU A 116 -2.61 1.78 -16.99
CA LEU A 116 -2.40 3.02 -16.23
C LEU A 116 -3.24 4.15 -16.83
N SER A 117 -4.08 4.77 -16.01
CA SER A 117 -4.99 5.82 -16.41
C SER A 117 -4.96 6.98 -15.41
N GLY A 118 -5.11 8.20 -15.91
CA GLY A 118 -5.12 9.42 -15.10
C GLY A 118 -4.67 10.64 -15.90
N GLN A 119 -4.69 11.80 -15.28
CA GLN A 119 -4.28 13.04 -15.94
C GLN A 119 -2.76 13.09 -16.13
N ASP A 120 -2.31 13.29 -17.37
CA ASP A 120 -0.89 13.42 -17.74
C ASP A 120 -0.01 12.20 -17.37
N VAL A 121 -0.59 11.03 -17.11
CA VAL A 121 0.14 9.84 -16.65
C VAL A 121 1.19 9.36 -17.64
N GLU A 122 1.02 9.61 -18.94
CA GLU A 122 1.99 9.21 -19.96
C GLU A 122 3.37 9.83 -19.74
N ARG A 123 3.41 11.13 -19.41
CA ARG A 123 4.62 11.85 -19.01
C ARG A 123 4.90 11.71 -17.51
N GLY A 124 3.83 11.59 -16.73
CA GLY A 124 3.77 11.83 -15.30
C GLY A 124 3.67 13.33 -15.00
N THR A 125 2.83 13.70 -14.04
CA THR A 125 2.64 15.09 -13.56
C THR A 125 3.99 15.75 -13.27
N PHE A 126 4.85 15.04 -12.54
CA PHE A 126 6.18 15.52 -12.16
C PHE A 126 7.25 15.33 -13.23
N SER A 127 6.90 14.95 -14.46
CA SER A 127 7.84 14.67 -15.57
C SER A 127 8.94 13.67 -15.19
N HIS A 128 8.55 12.58 -14.54
CA HIS A 128 9.46 11.52 -14.07
C HIS A 128 9.31 10.24 -14.90
N ARG A 129 8.13 10.00 -15.47
CA ARG A 129 7.71 8.71 -16.01
C ARG A 129 8.08 8.52 -17.48
N HIS A 130 7.59 9.39 -18.37
CA HIS A 130 7.88 9.32 -19.81
C HIS A 130 7.67 7.93 -20.43
N HIS A 131 6.51 7.31 -20.17
CA HIS A 131 6.10 6.05 -20.81
C HIS A 131 5.70 6.24 -22.27
N VAL A 132 5.45 7.48 -22.68
CA VAL A 132 5.24 7.89 -24.07
C VAL A 132 6.25 8.95 -24.44
N LEU A 133 7.03 8.70 -25.49
CA LEU A 133 7.95 9.64 -26.11
C LEU A 133 7.26 10.29 -27.30
N HIS A 134 7.36 11.61 -27.43
CA HIS A 134 6.73 12.37 -28.52
C HIS A 134 7.81 12.87 -29.50
N HIS A 135 7.53 12.72 -30.79
CA HIS A 135 8.36 13.29 -31.83
C HIS A 135 8.24 14.82 -31.83
N GLN A 136 9.36 15.54 -31.88
CA GLN A 136 9.38 17.00 -31.76
C GLN A 136 8.85 17.75 -33.00
N THR A 137 8.97 17.16 -34.19
CA THR A 137 8.65 17.82 -35.46
C THR A 137 7.47 17.18 -36.20
N VAL A 138 6.95 16.04 -35.72
CA VAL A 138 5.83 15.32 -36.34
C VAL A 138 4.72 15.18 -35.31
N ASP A 139 3.58 15.85 -35.56
CA ASP A 139 2.45 15.84 -34.64
C ASP A 139 1.89 14.42 -34.45
N LYS A 140 1.45 14.11 -33.21
CA LYS A 140 0.90 12.82 -32.77
C LYS A 140 1.77 11.58 -32.99
N ALA A 141 2.97 11.72 -33.55
CA ALA A 141 3.93 10.62 -33.65
C ALA A 141 4.51 10.33 -32.26
N THR A 142 4.23 9.14 -31.75
CA THR A 142 4.64 8.70 -30.41
C THR A 142 5.32 7.34 -30.44
N TYR A 143 6.19 7.10 -29.46
CA TYR A 143 6.81 5.82 -29.20
C TYR A 143 6.61 5.44 -27.73
N ARG A 144 6.20 4.19 -27.48
CA ARG A 144 5.88 3.70 -26.13
C ARG A 144 6.81 2.53 -25.79
N PRO A 145 7.94 2.75 -25.10
CA PRO A 145 8.96 1.71 -24.90
C PRO A 145 8.40 0.42 -24.27
N LEU A 146 7.48 0.56 -23.30
CA LEU A 146 6.87 -0.58 -22.59
C LEU A 146 5.94 -1.43 -23.48
N CYS A 147 5.52 -0.95 -24.64
CA CYS A 147 4.75 -1.75 -25.61
C CYS A 147 5.62 -2.64 -26.50
N TYR A 148 6.96 -2.51 -26.42
CA TYR A 148 7.92 -3.17 -27.33
C TYR A 148 9.10 -3.80 -26.57
N LEU A 149 8.84 -4.32 -25.36
CA LEU A 149 9.82 -5.02 -24.54
C LEU A 149 10.09 -6.44 -25.05
N TYR A 150 9.03 -7.19 -25.39
CA TYR A 150 9.11 -8.58 -25.84
C TYR A 150 8.15 -8.84 -27.01
N PRO A 151 8.44 -9.80 -27.91
CA PRO A 151 7.52 -10.13 -29.02
C PRO A 151 6.16 -10.69 -28.57
N ASP A 152 6.12 -11.40 -27.44
CA ASP A 152 4.99 -12.15 -26.89
C ASP A 152 4.43 -11.56 -25.59
N GLN A 153 4.81 -10.32 -25.25
CA GLN A 153 4.31 -9.67 -24.04
C GLN A 153 2.79 -9.44 -24.07
N ALA A 154 2.19 -9.38 -22.88
CA ALA A 154 0.83 -8.88 -22.74
C ALA A 154 0.71 -7.40 -23.14
N PRO A 155 -0.52 -6.94 -23.43
CA PRO A 155 -0.77 -5.54 -23.73
C PRO A 155 -0.35 -4.62 -22.58
N TYR A 156 0.24 -3.48 -22.92
CA TYR A 156 0.40 -2.34 -22.02
C TYR A 156 -0.50 -1.20 -22.49
N THR A 157 -1.31 -0.66 -21.59
CA THR A 157 -2.21 0.46 -21.88
C THR A 157 -1.92 1.62 -20.95
N VAL A 158 -1.46 2.74 -21.50
CA VAL A 158 -1.32 4.00 -20.78
C VAL A 158 -2.21 5.03 -21.46
N CYS A 159 -2.99 5.77 -20.67
CA CYS A 159 -3.95 6.72 -21.20
C CYS A 159 -3.97 8.00 -20.36
N ASN A 160 -3.62 9.12 -20.97
CA ASN A 160 -4.01 10.43 -20.42
C ASN A 160 -5.54 10.53 -20.41
N SER A 161 -6.13 10.64 -19.23
CA SER A 161 -7.57 10.75 -19.06
C SER A 161 -8.06 12.18 -19.33
N SER A 162 -9.38 12.34 -19.48
CA SER A 162 -10.01 13.65 -19.33
C SER A 162 -9.79 14.20 -17.93
N LEU A 163 -10.03 15.51 -17.76
CA LEU A 163 -9.99 16.20 -16.46
C LEU A 163 -11.22 15.85 -15.60
N SER A 164 -11.36 14.59 -15.21
CA SER A 164 -12.45 14.07 -14.39
C SER A 164 -11.94 12.91 -13.54
N GLU A 165 -11.97 13.02 -12.22
CA GLU A 165 -11.61 11.90 -11.34
C GLU A 165 -12.81 10.97 -11.15
N PHE A 166 -14.02 11.52 -10.93
CA PHE A 166 -15.22 10.72 -10.64
C PHE A 166 -15.53 9.70 -11.75
N GLY A 167 -15.60 10.16 -13.00
CA GLY A 167 -15.94 9.30 -14.14
C GLY A 167 -14.82 8.31 -14.47
N VAL A 168 -13.56 8.77 -14.41
CA VAL A 168 -12.39 7.94 -14.74
C VAL A 168 -12.15 6.89 -13.67
N LEU A 169 -12.18 7.24 -12.38
CA LEU A 169 -11.99 6.26 -11.30
C LEU A 169 -13.11 5.20 -11.32
N GLY A 170 -14.36 5.60 -11.58
CA GLY A 170 -15.47 4.66 -11.76
C GLY A 170 -15.27 3.71 -12.95
N PHE A 171 -14.73 4.22 -14.06
CA PHE A 171 -14.38 3.41 -15.23
C PHE A 171 -13.27 2.39 -14.90
N GLU A 172 -12.18 2.82 -14.26
CA GLU A 172 -11.06 1.94 -13.91
C GLU A 172 -11.46 0.87 -12.88
N LEU A 173 -12.35 1.21 -11.94
CA LEU A 173 -12.98 0.24 -11.06
C LEU A 173 -13.71 -0.85 -11.86
N GLY A 174 -14.57 -0.48 -12.82
CA GLY A 174 -15.26 -1.43 -13.70
C GLY A 174 -14.30 -2.36 -14.44
N TYR A 175 -13.20 -1.81 -14.96
CA TYR A 175 -12.15 -2.57 -15.63
C TYR A 175 -11.52 -3.61 -14.69
N SER A 176 -11.15 -3.19 -13.47
CA SER A 176 -10.51 -4.04 -12.47
C SER A 176 -11.39 -5.19 -11.97
N MET A 177 -12.72 -5.01 -11.93
CA MET A 177 -13.67 -6.06 -11.55
C MET A 177 -13.90 -7.07 -12.66
N THR A 178 -13.69 -6.66 -13.92
CA THR A 178 -13.92 -7.51 -15.10
C THR A 178 -12.72 -8.41 -15.37
N ASN A 179 -11.50 -7.88 -15.27
CA ASN A 179 -10.28 -8.66 -15.52
C ASN A 179 -9.42 -8.78 -14.24
N PRO A 180 -9.52 -9.91 -13.51
CA PRO A 180 -8.71 -10.13 -12.31
C PRO A 180 -7.23 -10.38 -12.60
N ASN A 181 -6.87 -10.70 -13.83
CA ASN A 181 -5.49 -10.98 -14.21
C ASN A 181 -4.74 -9.72 -14.65
N ALA A 182 -5.38 -8.55 -14.68
CA ALA A 182 -4.75 -7.29 -15.05
C ALA A 182 -4.31 -6.49 -13.81
N LEU A 183 -3.19 -5.78 -13.93
CA LEU A 183 -2.83 -4.70 -13.02
C LEU A 183 -3.49 -3.42 -13.53
N VAL A 184 -4.49 -2.92 -12.82
CA VAL A 184 -5.22 -1.70 -13.18
C VAL A 184 -4.87 -0.60 -12.20
N CYS A 185 -4.27 0.48 -12.71
CA CYS A 185 -3.80 1.62 -11.94
C CYS A 185 -4.54 2.89 -12.36
N TRP A 186 -5.05 3.62 -11.37
CA TRP A 186 -5.51 5.00 -11.52
C TRP A 186 -4.59 5.94 -10.74
N GLU A 187 -4.10 6.99 -11.38
CA GLU A 187 -3.26 8.02 -10.75
C GLU A 187 -3.98 9.36 -10.69
N ALA A 188 -4.07 9.91 -9.48
CA ALA A 188 -4.48 11.30 -9.29
C ALA A 188 -3.31 12.24 -9.65
N GLN A 189 -3.58 13.41 -10.24
CA GLN A 189 -2.52 14.36 -10.57
C GLN A 189 -1.76 14.84 -9.33
N PHE A 190 -2.51 15.17 -8.27
CA PHE A 190 -2.08 15.21 -6.88
C PHE A 190 -3.06 14.39 -6.07
N GLY A 191 -2.59 13.73 -5.01
CA GLY A 191 -3.45 12.92 -4.16
C GLY A 191 -4.61 13.72 -3.57
N ASP A 192 -4.44 15.03 -3.35
CA ASP A 192 -5.45 15.94 -2.82
C ASP A 192 -6.78 15.91 -3.61
N PHE A 193 -6.74 15.62 -4.92
CA PHE A 193 -7.91 15.63 -5.81
C PHE A 193 -8.75 14.35 -5.78
N ASN A 194 -8.36 13.31 -5.03
CA ASN A 194 -9.16 12.08 -4.95
C ASN A 194 -10.57 12.30 -4.37
N ASN A 195 -10.74 13.37 -3.59
CA ASN A 195 -11.99 13.72 -2.95
C ASN A 195 -13.13 14.04 -3.94
N THR A 196 -12.83 14.42 -5.19
CA THR A 196 -13.88 14.65 -6.21
C THR A 196 -14.53 13.33 -6.66
N ALA A 197 -13.86 12.19 -6.42
CA ALA A 197 -14.36 10.84 -6.66
C ALA A 197 -14.79 10.11 -5.38
N GLN A 198 -15.05 10.83 -4.28
CA GLN A 198 -15.32 10.24 -2.96
C GLN A 198 -16.46 9.20 -2.98
N CYS A 199 -17.56 9.43 -3.73
CA CYS A 199 -18.63 8.44 -3.80
C CYS A 199 -18.19 7.10 -4.40
N ILE A 200 -17.25 7.11 -5.35
CA ILE A 200 -16.67 5.88 -5.91
C ILE A 200 -15.84 5.17 -4.85
N ILE A 201 -15.03 5.93 -4.10
CA ILE A 201 -14.19 5.41 -3.01
C ILE A 201 -15.06 4.79 -1.91
N ASP A 202 -16.07 5.51 -1.43
CA ASP A 202 -16.93 5.11 -0.32
C ASP A 202 -17.81 3.93 -0.70
N GLN A 203 -18.56 4.06 -1.79
CA GLN A 203 -19.66 3.15 -2.08
C GLN A 203 -19.23 1.92 -2.86
N PHE A 204 -18.03 1.92 -3.45
CA PHE A 204 -17.58 0.82 -4.28
C PHE A 204 -16.20 0.30 -3.89
N ILE A 205 -15.17 1.15 -3.86
CA ILE A 205 -13.80 0.68 -3.63
C ILE A 205 -13.65 0.15 -2.20
N SER A 206 -14.13 0.89 -1.19
CA SER A 206 -13.98 0.51 0.21
C SER A 206 -14.91 -0.63 0.67
N SER A 207 -16.07 -0.77 0.02
CA SER A 207 -17.18 -1.58 0.56
C SER A 207 -17.80 -2.55 -0.45
N GLY A 208 -17.35 -2.54 -1.71
CA GLY A 208 -17.93 -3.35 -2.79
C GLY A 208 -17.82 -4.86 -2.56
N GLN A 209 -16.71 -5.31 -1.98
CA GLN A 209 -16.57 -6.73 -1.61
C GLN A 209 -17.55 -7.12 -0.50
N ALA A 210 -17.71 -6.29 0.53
CA ALA A 210 -18.61 -6.61 1.65
C ALA A 210 -20.09 -6.58 1.22
N LYS A 211 -20.47 -5.64 0.35
CA LYS A 211 -21.86 -5.46 -0.10
C LYS A 211 -22.28 -6.43 -1.19
N TRP A 212 -21.37 -6.71 -2.13
CA TRP A 212 -21.71 -7.38 -3.39
C TRP A 212 -20.76 -8.51 -3.76
N VAL A 213 -19.87 -8.90 -2.84
CA VAL A 213 -18.87 -9.96 -3.06
C VAL A 213 -17.97 -9.66 -4.28
N ARG A 214 -17.85 -8.38 -4.64
CA ARG A 214 -17.05 -7.88 -5.76
C ARG A 214 -15.63 -7.56 -5.29
N GLN A 215 -14.70 -8.46 -5.59
CA GLN A 215 -13.27 -8.17 -5.44
C GLN A 215 -12.79 -7.22 -6.56
N SER A 216 -11.79 -6.38 -6.25
CA SER A 216 -11.16 -5.47 -7.19
C SER A 216 -9.66 -5.40 -6.88
N GLY A 217 -8.82 -5.44 -7.92
CA GLY A 217 -7.37 -5.27 -7.80
C GLY A 217 -6.89 -3.84 -8.08
N LEU A 218 -7.81 -2.87 -8.10
CA LEU A 218 -7.53 -1.48 -8.48
C LEU A 218 -6.45 -0.87 -7.58
N VAL A 219 -5.43 -0.28 -8.21
CA VAL A 219 -4.38 0.49 -7.54
C VAL A 219 -4.67 1.98 -7.70
N MET A 220 -4.81 2.69 -6.59
CA MET A 220 -4.93 4.13 -6.55
C MET A 220 -3.57 4.75 -6.17
N LEU A 221 -2.92 5.39 -7.14
CA LEU A 221 -1.64 6.09 -6.97
C LEU A 221 -1.92 7.55 -6.57
N GLN A 222 -1.53 7.92 -5.35
CA GLN A 222 -1.91 9.18 -4.70
C GLN A 222 -0.67 10.03 -4.36
N PRO A 223 -0.25 10.97 -5.24
CA PRO A 223 0.91 11.80 -4.96
C PRO A 223 0.76 12.58 -3.65
N HIS A 224 1.65 12.33 -2.69
CA HIS A 224 1.51 12.77 -1.31
C HIS A 224 2.86 13.27 -0.75
N GLY A 225 2.79 14.28 0.13
CA GLY A 225 3.93 14.74 0.91
C GLY A 225 3.87 16.25 1.22
N LEU A 226 4.25 16.66 2.43
CA LEU A 226 4.24 18.08 2.81
C LEU A 226 5.56 18.73 2.40
N GLU A 227 5.54 19.45 1.27
CA GLU A 227 6.73 20.02 0.63
C GLU A 227 6.66 21.56 0.50
N GLY A 228 5.73 22.19 1.24
CA GLY A 228 5.54 23.64 1.24
C GLY A 228 4.85 24.20 0.00
N MET A 229 4.09 23.36 -0.73
CA MET A 229 3.34 23.73 -1.93
C MET A 229 1.92 24.25 -1.65
N GLY A 230 1.52 24.32 -0.38
CA GLY A 230 0.18 24.75 0.02
C GLY A 230 -0.82 23.59 0.17
N PRO A 231 -2.08 23.92 0.53
CA PRO A 231 -3.04 22.94 1.01
C PRO A 231 -3.58 21.94 -0.02
N GLU A 232 -3.66 22.30 -1.30
CA GLU A 232 -4.19 21.43 -2.38
C GLU A 232 -3.10 20.64 -3.13
N HIS A 233 -1.87 20.64 -2.61
CA HIS A 233 -0.74 19.94 -3.23
C HIS A 233 0.13 19.24 -2.18
N SER A 234 -0.47 18.77 -1.09
CA SER A 234 0.26 18.23 0.07
C SER A 234 -0.28 16.89 0.53
N SER A 235 -1.60 16.74 0.65
CA SER A 235 -2.21 15.62 1.35
C SER A 235 -3.23 14.87 0.50
N ALA A 236 -2.96 13.59 0.27
CA ALA A 236 -3.96 12.65 -0.22
C ALA A 236 -5.05 12.32 0.82
N ARG A 237 -4.98 12.92 2.02
CA ARG A 237 -5.86 12.62 3.17
C ARG A 237 -5.80 11.15 3.56
N LEU A 238 -4.58 10.67 3.77
CA LEU A 238 -4.27 9.31 4.23
C LEU A 238 -5.18 8.89 5.40
N GLU A 239 -5.46 9.79 6.34
CA GLU A 239 -6.34 9.56 7.48
C GLU A 239 -7.74 9.06 7.10
N ARG A 240 -8.27 9.49 5.96
CA ARG A 240 -9.63 9.12 5.50
C ARG A 240 -9.67 7.68 5.00
N PHE A 241 -8.67 7.27 4.22
CA PHE A 241 -8.54 5.87 3.79
C PHE A 241 -8.30 4.95 4.99
N LEU A 242 -7.52 5.41 5.98
CA LEU A 242 -7.31 4.64 7.21
C LEU A 242 -8.58 4.53 8.06
N GLN A 243 -9.35 5.61 8.19
CA GLN A 243 -10.65 5.60 8.89
C GLN A 243 -11.64 4.61 8.26
N MET A 244 -11.61 4.47 6.94
CA MET A 244 -12.49 3.57 6.19
C MET A 244 -11.92 2.13 6.06
N SER A 245 -10.80 1.83 6.71
CA SER A 245 -10.26 0.46 6.74
C SER A 245 -11.05 -0.40 7.72
N ALA A 246 -11.47 -1.59 7.28
CA ALA A 246 -12.19 -2.56 8.08
C ALA A 246 -11.24 -3.37 8.96
N ASP A 247 -10.80 -2.75 10.06
CA ASP A 247 -9.83 -3.29 11.02
C ASP A 247 -10.23 -2.85 12.44
N ASP A 248 -10.32 -3.80 13.36
CA ASP A 248 -10.53 -3.55 14.78
C ASP A 248 -9.18 -3.29 15.49
N SER A 249 -9.01 -2.07 16.01
CA SER A 249 -7.76 -1.67 16.66
C SER A 249 -7.51 -2.34 18.01
N ASP A 250 -8.52 -2.93 18.64
CA ASP A 250 -8.40 -3.61 19.94
C ASP A 250 -8.12 -5.11 19.78
N TYR A 251 -8.20 -5.64 18.55
CA TYR A 251 -7.95 -7.04 18.25
C TYR A 251 -6.53 -7.27 17.72
N PHE A 252 -5.78 -8.14 18.42
CA PHE A 252 -4.51 -8.68 17.92
C PHE A 252 -4.79 -10.00 17.19
N PRO A 253 -4.56 -10.11 15.86
CA PRO A 253 -4.81 -11.35 15.14
C PRO A 253 -3.93 -12.52 15.62
N PRO A 254 -4.39 -13.78 15.59
CA PRO A 254 -3.57 -14.92 15.99
C PRO A 254 -2.27 -15.04 15.19
N GLU A 255 -1.13 -15.04 15.89
CA GLU A 255 0.19 -15.24 15.29
C GLU A 255 0.25 -16.64 14.64
N SER A 256 0.60 -16.69 13.37
CA SER A 256 0.71 -17.90 12.55
C SER A 256 1.61 -17.64 11.35
N GLU A 257 2.03 -18.68 10.63
CA GLU A 257 2.77 -18.51 9.38
C GLU A 257 1.94 -17.76 8.32
N GLU A 258 0.61 -17.86 8.39
CA GLU A 258 -0.31 -17.17 7.49
C GLU A 258 -0.77 -15.80 8.02
N PHE A 259 -0.12 -15.24 9.06
CA PHE A 259 -0.54 -13.99 9.71
C PHE A 259 -0.79 -12.86 8.70
N ALA A 260 0.20 -12.58 7.86
CA ALA A 260 0.15 -11.46 6.92
C ALA A 260 -0.94 -11.64 5.85
N VAL A 261 -1.08 -12.83 5.28
CA VAL A 261 -2.08 -13.08 4.21
C VAL A 261 -3.50 -13.07 4.76
N ARG A 262 -3.73 -13.57 5.98
CA ARG A 262 -5.05 -13.51 6.64
C ARG A 262 -5.48 -12.07 6.87
N GLN A 263 -4.59 -11.24 7.40
CA GLN A 263 -4.88 -9.81 7.54
C GLN A 263 -5.22 -9.14 6.20
N LEU A 264 -4.47 -9.46 5.13
CA LEU A 264 -4.72 -8.93 3.79
C LEU A 264 -6.06 -9.43 3.22
N HIS A 265 -6.43 -10.67 3.50
CA HIS A 265 -7.70 -11.25 3.08
C HIS A 265 -8.88 -10.61 3.79
N ASP A 266 -8.77 -10.38 5.10
CA ASP A 266 -9.86 -9.92 5.94
C ASP A 266 -10.10 -8.40 5.81
N SER A 267 -9.04 -7.62 5.59
CA SER A 267 -9.18 -6.18 5.35
C SER A 267 -9.91 -5.88 4.04
N ASN A 268 -10.67 -4.80 4.01
CA ASN A 268 -11.38 -4.36 2.80
C ASN A 268 -10.43 -3.88 1.69
N TRP A 269 -9.29 -3.29 2.05
CA TRP A 269 -8.25 -2.83 1.13
C TRP A 269 -6.88 -2.76 1.79
N ILE A 270 -5.86 -2.38 1.02
CA ILE A 270 -4.49 -2.17 1.50
C ILE A 270 -4.17 -0.68 1.42
N VAL A 271 -3.57 -0.11 2.46
CA VAL A 271 -3.07 1.26 2.48
C VAL A 271 -1.57 1.26 2.77
N ALA A 272 -0.79 1.83 1.86
CA ALA A 272 0.68 1.86 1.93
C ALA A 272 1.26 3.23 1.56
N ASN A 273 2.47 3.50 2.05
CA ASN A 273 3.24 4.71 1.76
C ASN A 273 4.72 4.31 1.64
N CYS A 274 5.09 3.90 0.43
CA CYS A 274 6.42 3.34 0.17
C CYS A 274 7.50 4.42 0.22
N SER A 275 8.65 4.09 0.80
CA SER A 275 9.80 5.01 0.89
C SER A 275 10.94 4.65 -0.07
N THR A 276 10.91 3.49 -0.72
CA THR A 276 11.95 3.03 -1.65
C THR A 276 11.39 2.54 -3.00
N PRO A 277 12.14 2.70 -4.10
CA PRO A 277 11.77 2.13 -5.39
C PRO A 277 11.57 0.60 -5.38
N ALA A 278 12.37 -0.17 -4.64
CA ALA A 278 12.21 -1.62 -4.55
C ALA A 278 10.88 -2.03 -3.89
N ASN A 279 10.47 -1.35 -2.81
CA ASN A 279 9.17 -1.62 -2.21
C ASN A 279 8.01 -1.23 -3.14
N TYR A 280 8.16 -0.14 -3.92
CA TYR A 280 7.17 0.21 -4.95
C TYR A 280 7.08 -0.86 -6.04
N PHE A 281 8.22 -1.37 -6.51
CA PHE A 281 8.26 -2.50 -7.46
C PHE A 281 7.52 -3.72 -6.90
N HIS A 282 7.82 -4.11 -5.67
CA HIS A 282 7.24 -5.30 -5.07
C HIS A 282 5.75 -5.17 -4.79
N ILE A 283 5.27 -4.01 -4.31
CA ILE A 283 3.86 -3.85 -3.95
C ILE A 283 2.96 -3.88 -5.20
N LEU A 284 3.44 -3.36 -6.33
CA LEU A 284 2.74 -3.44 -7.61
C LEU A 284 2.63 -4.90 -8.10
N ARG A 285 3.73 -5.66 -8.07
CA ARG A 285 3.71 -7.09 -8.44
C ARG A 285 2.89 -7.92 -7.45
N ARG A 286 2.89 -7.55 -6.16
CA ARG A 286 2.11 -8.21 -5.11
C ARG A 286 0.61 -8.17 -5.40
N GLN A 287 0.08 -7.10 -5.99
CA GLN A 287 -1.34 -7.03 -6.38
C GLN A 287 -1.77 -8.20 -7.28
N ILE A 288 -0.85 -8.68 -8.13
CA ILE A 288 -1.11 -9.82 -9.02
C ILE A 288 -0.82 -11.15 -8.32
N ALA A 289 0.26 -11.21 -7.53
CA ALA A 289 0.67 -12.41 -6.79
C ALA A 289 -0.30 -12.83 -5.68
N LEU A 290 -1.13 -11.91 -5.17
CA LEU A 290 -2.17 -12.25 -4.21
C LEU A 290 -3.15 -13.29 -4.80
N PRO A 291 -3.57 -14.30 -4.02
CA PRO A 291 -4.54 -15.31 -4.48
C PRO A 291 -5.98 -14.77 -4.58
N PHE A 292 -6.18 -13.53 -4.16
CA PHE A 292 -7.41 -12.75 -4.25
C PHE A 292 -7.09 -11.33 -4.76
N ARG A 293 -8.11 -10.49 -4.90
CA ARG A 293 -7.95 -9.09 -5.28
C ARG A 293 -8.50 -8.15 -4.22
N LYS A 294 -7.65 -7.21 -3.80
CA LYS A 294 -7.98 -6.11 -2.91
C LYS A 294 -7.55 -4.79 -3.54
N PRO A 295 -8.31 -3.71 -3.35
CA PRO A 295 -7.84 -2.39 -3.74
C PRO A 295 -6.55 -2.05 -2.98
N LEU A 296 -5.66 -1.33 -3.65
CA LEU A 296 -4.43 -0.81 -3.06
C LEU A 296 -4.46 0.72 -3.14
N ILE A 297 -4.50 1.37 -1.98
CA ILE A 297 -4.34 2.81 -1.84
C ILE A 297 -2.86 3.09 -1.53
N LEU A 298 -2.16 3.70 -2.49
CA LEU A 298 -0.73 3.92 -2.38
C LEU A 298 -0.41 5.41 -2.40
N MET A 299 0.12 5.90 -1.28
CA MET A 299 0.72 7.23 -1.23
C MET A 299 2.01 7.20 -2.07
N THR A 300 1.99 7.86 -3.23
CA THR A 300 3.14 7.94 -4.13
C THR A 300 3.93 9.22 -3.89
N PRO A 301 5.24 9.22 -4.13
CA PRO A 301 6.07 10.37 -3.78
C PRO A 301 6.00 11.49 -4.81
N LYS A 302 6.48 12.67 -4.39
CA LYS A 302 6.76 13.82 -5.27
C LYS A 302 8.26 14.13 -5.27
N SER A 303 8.80 14.61 -4.16
CA SER A 303 10.24 14.87 -4.01
C SER A 303 11.11 13.61 -4.11
N LEU A 304 10.66 12.46 -3.58
CA LEU A 304 11.45 11.22 -3.64
C LEU A 304 11.68 10.70 -5.05
N LEU A 305 10.88 11.14 -6.04
CA LEU A 305 11.08 10.79 -7.44
C LEU A 305 12.49 11.13 -7.96
N ARG A 306 13.16 12.09 -7.31
CA ARG A 306 14.52 12.53 -7.67
C ARG A 306 15.46 12.63 -6.47
N HIS A 307 15.05 12.17 -5.29
CA HIS A 307 15.88 12.29 -4.10
C HIS A 307 17.11 11.37 -4.21
N PRO A 308 18.35 11.87 -4.00
CA PRO A 308 19.57 11.09 -4.26
C PRO A 308 19.65 9.77 -3.48
N GLU A 309 19.15 9.77 -2.24
CA GLU A 309 19.11 8.57 -1.39
C GLU A 309 17.87 7.69 -1.60
N ALA A 310 16.85 8.17 -2.33
CA ALA A 310 15.64 7.38 -2.61
C ALA A 310 15.83 6.50 -3.85
N LYS A 311 16.87 5.67 -3.78
CA LYS A 311 17.24 4.69 -4.79
C LYS A 311 17.27 3.29 -4.18
N SER A 312 17.18 2.27 -5.01
CA SER A 312 17.34 0.88 -4.58
C SER A 312 18.37 0.16 -5.42
N ASN A 313 19.09 -0.79 -4.81
CA ASN A 313 19.93 -1.74 -5.54
C ASN A 313 19.05 -2.84 -6.14
N PHE A 314 19.47 -3.40 -7.27
CA PHE A 314 18.82 -4.56 -7.89
C PHE A 314 18.68 -5.74 -6.95
N ASP A 315 19.62 -5.94 -6.02
CA ASP A 315 19.62 -7.03 -5.03
C ASP A 315 18.33 -7.07 -4.20
N LEU A 316 17.67 -5.93 -4.02
CA LEU A 316 16.40 -5.84 -3.30
C LEU A 316 15.20 -6.28 -4.16
N MET A 317 15.38 -6.58 -5.44
CA MET A 317 14.34 -6.90 -6.42
C MET A 317 14.57 -8.24 -7.15
N LEU A 318 15.60 -8.99 -6.75
CA LEU A 318 15.94 -10.30 -7.31
C LEU A 318 15.00 -11.40 -6.81
N GLU A 319 15.10 -12.60 -7.38
CA GLU A 319 14.34 -13.78 -6.92
C GLU A 319 14.41 -13.94 -5.38
N ASP A 320 13.31 -14.45 -4.81
CA ASP A 320 13.10 -14.59 -3.35
C ASP A 320 12.95 -13.29 -2.55
N THR A 321 13.13 -12.11 -3.14
CA THR A 321 12.77 -10.84 -2.48
C THR A 321 11.27 -10.54 -2.58
N GLN A 322 10.78 -9.70 -1.66
CA GLN A 322 9.36 -9.39 -1.51
C GLN A 322 9.14 -8.01 -0.90
N PHE A 323 7.89 -7.55 -0.94
CA PHE A 323 7.50 -6.29 -0.31
C PHE A 323 7.72 -6.35 1.21
N LEU A 324 8.42 -5.35 1.75
CA LEU A 324 8.65 -5.19 3.18
C LEU A 324 7.56 -4.33 3.79
N ARG A 325 6.68 -4.94 4.62
CA ARG A 325 5.60 -4.21 5.34
C ARG A 325 6.17 -3.19 6.35
N VAL A 326 7.28 -3.54 6.98
CA VAL A 326 8.08 -2.66 7.85
C VAL A 326 9.53 -2.80 7.42
N ILE A 327 10.25 -1.68 7.28
CA ILE A 327 11.71 -1.68 7.08
C ILE A 327 12.36 -1.28 8.41
N PRO A 328 13.11 -2.18 9.06
CA PRO A 328 13.72 -1.92 10.36
C PRO A 328 14.93 -0.97 10.25
N GLU A 329 15.45 -0.55 11.40
CA GLU A 329 16.75 0.13 11.46
C GLU A 329 17.89 -0.87 11.16
N GLU A 330 18.89 -0.44 10.37
CA GLU A 330 20.03 -1.28 9.95
C GLU A 330 21.40 -0.63 10.24
N GLY A 331 21.42 0.61 10.74
CA GLY A 331 22.63 1.37 11.03
C GLY A 331 23.21 1.14 12.43
N THR A 332 24.01 2.11 12.91
CA THR A 332 24.78 2.03 14.16
C THR A 332 23.93 1.68 15.39
N ALA A 333 22.68 2.15 15.46
CA ALA A 333 21.77 1.86 16.57
C ALA A 333 21.53 0.35 16.80
N VAL A 334 21.65 -0.50 15.77
CA VAL A 334 21.48 -1.96 15.89
C VAL A 334 22.63 -2.60 16.69
N GLN A 335 23.81 -1.97 16.72
CA GLN A 335 24.99 -2.52 17.39
C GLN A 335 24.88 -2.50 18.92
N ASN A 336 24.10 -1.56 19.46
CA ASN A 336 23.82 -1.48 20.90
C ASN A 336 22.35 -1.12 21.15
N PRO A 337 21.41 -2.06 20.97
CA PRO A 337 19.98 -1.78 21.09
C PRO A 337 19.55 -1.30 22.49
N ASN A 338 20.27 -1.74 23.54
CA ASN A 338 20.04 -1.31 24.92
C ASN A 338 20.46 0.14 25.18
N GLY A 339 21.38 0.68 24.39
CA GLY A 339 21.86 2.07 24.46
C GLY A 339 21.02 3.06 23.65
N VAL A 340 20.08 2.58 22.85
CA VAL A 340 19.16 3.41 22.07
C VAL A 340 18.17 4.10 23.00
N LYS A 341 18.08 5.42 22.90
CA LYS A 341 17.20 6.27 23.70
C LYS A 341 15.82 6.43 23.08
N ARG A 342 15.73 6.43 21.75
CA ARG A 342 14.47 6.58 21.01
C ARG A 342 14.40 5.64 19.81
N LEU A 343 13.23 5.05 19.61
CA LEU A 343 12.85 4.36 18.39
C LEU A 343 11.74 5.15 17.70
N LEU A 344 12.07 5.74 16.56
CA LEU A 344 11.12 6.47 15.72
C LEU A 344 10.50 5.51 14.71
N PHE A 345 9.18 5.36 14.75
CA PHE A 345 8.39 4.81 13.66
C PHE A 345 7.91 5.97 12.78
N CYS A 346 8.01 5.82 11.48
CA CYS A 346 7.51 6.79 10.51
C CYS A 346 7.02 6.09 9.25
N SER A 347 6.43 6.84 8.31
CA SER A 347 5.96 6.31 7.03
C SER A 347 6.23 7.30 5.90
N GLY A 348 6.65 6.79 4.73
CA GLY A 348 6.92 7.61 3.56
C GLY A 348 8.11 8.56 3.68
N LYS A 349 8.02 9.72 3.01
CA LYS A 349 9.15 10.63 2.79
C LYS A 349 9.77 11.25 4.05
N VAL A 350 9.02 11.36 5.13
CA VAL A 350 9.51 11.96 6.39
C VAL A 350 10.73 11.21 6.95
N TYR A 351 10.88 9.93 6.60
CA TYR A 351 12.08 9.16 6.91
C TYR A 351 13.38 9.88 6.50
N TYR A 352 13.42 10.47 5.30
CA TYR A 352 14.63 11.10 4.78
C TYR A 352 14.95 12.40 5.54
N ASP A 353 13.94 13.16 5.95
CA ASP A 353 14.12 14.35 6.79
C ASP A 353 14.64 13.96 8.19
N LEU A 354 14.05 12.91 8.79
CA LEU A 354 14.47 12.39 10.10
C LEU A 354 15.89 11.83 10.05
N LYS A 355 16.22 11.05 9.02
CA LYS A 355 17.55 10.47 8.82
C LYS A 355 18.59 11.57 8.70
N LYS A 356 18.35 12.57 7.85
CA LYS A 356 19.25 13.72 7.67
C LYS A 356 19.45 14.48 8.99
N ALA A 357 18.36 14.83 9.67
CA ALA A 357 18.43 15.58 10.93
C ALA A 357 19.10 14.77 12.06
N ARG A 358 18.92 13.44 12.09
CA ARG A 358 19.61 12.55 13.03
C ARG A 358 21.12 12.59 12.81
N THR A 359 21.56 12.51 11.55
CA THR A 359 22.98 12.56 11.21
C THR A 359 23.62 13.91 11.47
N GLU A 360 22.93 15.00 11.16
CA GLU A 360 23.42 16.36 11.47
C GLU A 360 23.59 16.60 12.98
N ARG A 361 22.87 15.83 13.82
CA ARG A 361 22.96 15.88 15.29
C ARG A 361 23.87 14.81 15.89
N ASN A 362 24.50 13.95 15.09
CA ASN A 362 25.31 12.81 15.53
C ASN A 362 24.58 11.88 16.51
N LEU A 363 23.34 11.50 16.17
CA LEU A 363 22.47 10.69 17.03
C LEU A 363 22.25 9.26 16.52
N GLU A 364 23.05 8.77 15.57
CA GLU A 364 22.88 7.46 14.92
C GLU A 364 23.00 6.27 15.87
N ASP A 365 23.74 6.40 16.97
CA ASP A 365 23.86 5.37 18.01
C ASP A 365 22.77 5.50 19.10
N LYS A 366 22.06 6.64 19.16
CA LYS A 366 21.03 6.94 20.18
C LYS A 366 19.61 6.83 19.66
N VAL A 367 19.40 6.99 18.35
CA VAL A 367 18.07 7.04 17.72
C VAL A 367 17.98 6.03 16.59
N ALA A 368 17.13 5.01 16.77
CA ALA A 368 16.75 4.09 15.70
C ALA A 368 15.55 4.65 14.92
N ILE A 369 15.50 4.43 13.60
CA ILE A 369 14.38 4.84 12.75
C ILE A 369 13.87 3.63 11.95
N ALA A 370 12.65 3.20 12.24
CA ALA A 370 11.92 2.16 11.50
C ALA A 370 10.83 2.78 10.63
N ARG A 371 10.58 2.17 9.46
CA ARG A 371 9.57 2.63 8.50
C ARG A 371 8.42 1.65 8.42
N VAL A 372 7.20 2.13 8.61
CA VAL A 372 5.96 1.37 8.38
C VAL A 372 5.48 1.68 6.97
N GLU A 373 5.71 0.75 6.05
CA GLU A 373 5.45 0.94 4.61
C GLU A 373 4.02 0.52 4.26
N GLN A 374 3.52 -0.54 4.89
CA GLN A 374 2.09 -0.89 4.88
C GLN A 374 1.47 -0.45 6.21
N ILE A 375 0.53 0.48 6.13
CA ILE A 375 -0.13 1.05 7.30
C ILE A 375 -1.40 0.26 7.62
N SER A 376 -2.17 -0.12 6.60
CA SER A 376 -3.36 -0.97 6.71
C SER A 376 -3.29 -2.15 5.72
N PRO A 377 -3.56 -3.39 6.14
CA PRO A 377 -3.70 -3.82 7.53
C PRO A 377 -2.42 -3.55 8.34
N PHE A 378 -2.58 -3.18 9.60
CA PHE A 378 -1.46 -2.82 10.47
C PHE A 378 -0.53 -4.02 10.75
N PRO A 379 0.80 -3.88 10.59
CA PRO A 379 1.75 -4.96 10.76
C PRO A 379 2.09 -5.18 12.24
N TYR A 380 1.12 -5.65 13.03
CA TYR A 380 1.27 -5.86 14.48
C TYR A 380 2.49 -6.72 14.83
N ASP A 381 2.69 -7.82 14.10
CA ASP A 381 3.80 -8.75 14.26
C ASP A 381 5.16 -8.05 14.13
N LEU A 382 5.35 -7.30 13.05
CA LEU A 382 6.63 -6.63 12.78
C LEU A 382 6.88 -5.43 13.69
N VAL A 383 5.84 -4.66 14.02
CA VAL A 383 5.96 -3.52 14.94
C VAL A 383 6.32 -4.01 16.35
N LYS A 384 5.69 -5.09 16.82
CA LYS A 384 6.02 -5.74 18.10
C LYS A 384 7.47 -6.23 18.12
N ILE A 385 7.91 -6.92 17.06
CA ILE A 385 9.29 -7.40 16.93
C ILE A 385 10.28 -6.23 16.96
N GLU A 386 10.03 -5.18 16.17
CA GLU A 386 10.94 -4.04 16.08
C GLU A 386 11.02 -3.27 17.40
N ALA A 387 9.89 -3.04 18.07
CA ALA A 387 9.86 -2.39 19.37
C ALA A 387 10.59 -3.21 20.45
N ALA A 388 10.50 -4.54 20.39
CA ALA A 388 11.18 -5.44 21.34
C ALA A 388 12.70 -5.40 21.22
N LYS A 389 13.26 -5.09 20.03
CA LYS A 389 14.72 -4.93 19.85
C LYS A 389 15.30 -3.82 20.72
N TYR A 390 14.52 -2.77 21.01
CA TYR A 390 14.97 -1.58 21.72
C TYR A 390 14.18 -1.40 23.04
N PRO A 391 14.46 -2.21 24.08
CA PRO A 391 13.62 -2.30 25.28
C PRO A 391 13.60 -1.02 26.13
N ASN A 392 14.70 -0.26 26.11
CA ASN A 392 14.85 0.98 26.91
C ASN A 392 14.42 2.24 26.15
N ALA A 393 14.15 2.13 24.85
CA ALA A 393 13.88 3.28 24.01
C ALA A 393 12.46 3.83 24.23
N GLU A 394 12.32 5.15 24.21
CA GLU A 394 11.04 5.80 24.03
C GLU A 394 10.52 5.53 22.61
N LEU A 395 9.26 5.10 22.49
CA LEU A 395 8.63 4.82 21.20
C LEU A 395 7.93 6.08 20.70
N ILE A 396 8.25 6.50 19.47
CA ILE A 396 7.67 7.71 18.87
C ILE A 396 7.12 7.39 17.49
N TRP A 397 5.91 7.86 17.20
CA TRP A 397 5.39 7.97 15.83
C TRP A 397 5.68 9.38 15.30
N ALA A 398 6.58 9.46 14.33
CA ALA A 398 6.98 10.70 13.69
C ALA A 398 6.30 10.82 12.32
N GLN A 399 5.51 11.87 12.11
CA GLN A 399 4.82 12.12 10.83
C GLN A 399 4.84 13.59 10.44
N GLU A 400 4.80 13.86 9.14
CA GLU A 400 4.77 15.23 8.65
C GLU A 400 3.36 15.83 8.69
N GLU A 401 2.32 15.05 8.53
CA GLU A 401 0.94 15.50 8.55
C GLU A 401 0.55 16.05 9.93
N HIS A 402 -0.46 16.93 9.96
CA HIS A 402 -1.04 17.45 11.19
C HIS A 402 -1.56 16.32 12.08
N LYS A 403 -1.60 16.52 13.41
CA LYS A 403 -1.96 15.46 14.37
C LYS A 403 -3.34 14.82 14.15
N ASN A 404 -4.27 15.58 13.57
CA ASN A 404 -5.62 15.12 13.19
C ASN A 404 -5.70 14.58 11.75
N GLN A 405 -4.57 14.39 11.09
CA GLN A 405 -4.39 13.92 9.72
C GLN A 405 -3.30 12.84 9.68
N GLY A 406 -3.03 12.28 8.51
CA GLY A 406 -2.03 11.22 8.37
C GLY A 406 -2.42 9.96 9.14
N ALA A 407 -1.43 9.23 9.65
CA ALA A 407 -1.65 7.91 10.22
C ALA A 407 -1.86 7.88 11.74
N TRP A 408 -1.53 8.96 12.47
CA TRP A 408 -1.45 8.97 13.94
C TRP A 408 -2.68 8.37 14.63
N THR A 409 -3.88 8.83 14.29
CA THR A 409 -5.13 8.38 14.93
C THR A 409 -5.48 6.93 14.62
N TYR A 410 -4.97 6.39 13.50
CA TYR A 410 -5.13 4.98 13.14
C TYR A 410 -4.10 4.10 13.86
N VAL A 411 -2.82 4.51 13.88
CA VAL A 411 -1.74 3.67 14.40
C VAL A 411 -1.68 3.68 15.93
N GLN A 412 -2.01 4.79 16.59
CA GLN A 412 -1.91 4.91 18.05
C GLN A 412 -2.61 3.76 18.82
N PRO A 413 -3.90 3.47 18.60
CA PRO A 413 -4.56 2.37 19.31
C PRO A 413 -3.98 1.00 18.91
N ARG A 414 -3.51 0.83 17.68
CA ARG A 414 -2.93 -0.43 17.20
C ARG A 414 -1.55 -0.70 17.76
N PHE A 415 -0.75 0.34 17.96
CA PHE A 415 0.49 0.26 18.74
C PHE A 415 0.20 -0.16 20.18
N HIS A 416 -0.85 0.38 20.80
CA HIS A 416 -1.22 -0.02 22.15
C HIS A 416 -1.53 -1.52 22.22
N THR A 417 -2.34 -2.03 21.30
CA THR A 417 -2.67 -3.45 21.17
C THR A 417 -1.43 -4.31 20.86
N ALA A 418 -0.56 -3.86 19.96
CA ALA A 418 0.67 -4.59 19.60
C ALA A 418 1.64 -4.74 20.78
N LEU A 419 1.73 -3.71 21.64
CA LEU A 419 2.73 -3.64 22.71
C LEU A 419 2.24 -4.16 24.06
N ASN A 420 0.93 -4.07 24.32
CA ASN A 420 0.36 -4.35 25.64
C ASN A 420 -0.71 -5.46 25.63
N GLY A 421 -1.02 -6.03 24.45
CA GLY A 421 -2.06 -7.03 24.26
C GLY A 421 -3.45 -6.43 24.04
N ILE A 422 -4.45 -7.30 23.94
CA ILE A 422 -5.86 -6.93 23.70
C ILE A 422 -6.36 -6.06 24.84
N ARG A 423 -6.97 -4.92 24.52
CA ARG A 423 -7.69 -4.12 25.51
C ARG A 423 -8.93 -4.91 25.93
N ASN A 424 -9.07 -5.19 27.23
CA ASN A 424 -10.32 -5.74 27.77
C ASN A 424 -11.43 -4.70 27.57
N VAL A 425 -12.14 -4.77 26.44
CA VAL A 425 -13.41 -4.08 26.27
C VAL A 425 -14.39 -4.87 27.13
N VAL A 426 -14.77 -4.31 28.28
CA VAL A 426 -15.88 -4.85 29.06
C VAL A 426 -17.12 -4.65 28.21
N SER A 427 -17.45 -5.63 27.36
CA SER A 427 -18.77 -5.66 26.74
C SER A 427 -19.74 -5.85 27.89
N ALA A 428 -20.56 -4.84 28.19
CA ALA A 428 -21.76 -5.07 28.98
C ALA A 428 -22.52 -6.18 28.24
N SER A 429 -22.57 -7.35 28.87
CA SER A 429 -23.21 -8.54 28.33
C SER A 429 -24.69 -8.24 28.11
N ASN A 430 -25.08 -7.90 26.89
CA ASN A 430 -26.40 -8.24 26.41
C ASN A 430 -26.29 -9.63 25.78
N SER A 431 -26.68 -10.62 26.58
CA SER A 431 -26.98 -11.97 26.14
C SER A 431 -27.98 -11.93 24.99
N ASN A 432 -27.53 -12.33 23.80
CA ASN A 432 -28.25 -13.03 22.71
C ASN A 432 -27.78 -12.51 21.34
N GLY A 433 -26.79 -13.21 20.78
CA GLY A 433 -26.32 -12.94 19.43
C GLY A 433 -25.17 -13.87 19.04
N GLN A 434 -25.37 -15.19 19.12
CA GLN A 434 -24.43 -16.14 18.52
C GLN A 434 -24.49 -15.99 17.00
N GLY A 435 -23.41 -15.46 16.43
CA GLY A 435 -23.20 -15.42 14.99
C GLY A 435 -23.01 -16.83 14.41
N TRP A 436 -23.77 -17.14 13.36
CA TRP A 436 -23.80 -18.38 12.59
C TRP A 436 -22.41 -19.01 12.33
N PHE A 437 -21.36 -18.21 12.07
CA PHE A 437 -20.07 -18.72 11.63
C PHE A 437 -19.26 -19.55 12.66
N ALA A 438 -19.57 -19.47 13.97
CA ALA A 438 -18.81 -20.19 14.99
C ALA A 438 -19.06 -21.71 15.03
N GLY A 439 -20.12 -22.20 14.38
CA GLY A 439 -20.52 -23.62 14.42
C GLY A 439 -19.76 -24.56 13.47
N LEU A 440 -18.91 -24.03 12.58
CA LEU A 440 -18.30 -24.81 11.49
C LEU A 440 -16.93 -25.42 11.79
N PHE A 441 -16.29 -25.09 12.92
CA PHE A 441 -14.91 -25.53 13.22
C PHE A 441 -14.66 -26.00 14.67
N SER A 442 -15.67 -26.49 15.38
CA SER A 442 -15.47 -27.10 16.70
C SER A 442 -15.76 -28.60 16.67
N SER A 443 -14.72 -29.41 16.48
CA SER A 443 -14.75 -30.82 16.83
C SER A 443 -13.52 -31.17 17.67
N THR A 444 -13.55 -30.82 18.95
CA THR A 444 -12.63 -31.41 19.93
C THR A 444 -13.37 -31.66 21.24
N LYS A 445 -13.41 -32.92 21.65
CA LYS A 445 -13.93 -33.35 22.95
C LYS A 445 -13.02 -32.81 24.07
N PRO A 446 -13.57 -32.43 25.24
CA PRO A 446 -12.75 -31.99 26.36
C PRO A 446 -12.03 -33.19 26.98
N ILE A 447 -10.72 -33.02 27.22
CA ILE A 447 -9.90 -33.90 28.04
C ILE A 447 -10.00 -33.40 29.47
N GLU A 448 -10.37 -34.28 30.40
CA GLU A 448 -10.35 -34.02 31.84
C GLU A 448 -8.89 -33.95 32.32
N THR A 449 -8.50 -32.82 32.92
CA THR A 449 -7.25 -32.68 33.66
C THR A 449 -7.52 -32.58 35.15
N THR A 450 -7.05 -33.61 35.85
CA THR A 450 -6.93 -33.71 37.31
C THR A 450 -6.12 -32.56 37.90
N THR A 451 -6.62 -32.03 39.02
CA THR A 451 -6.03 -30.97 39.83
C THR A 451 -4.74 -31.42 40.53
N VAL A 452 -3.63 -30.73 40.25
CA VAL A 452 -2.40 -30.79 41.06
C VAL A 452 -2.15 -29.41 41.67
N SER A 453 -1.85 -29.40 42.97
CA SER A 453 -1.62 -28.25 43.85
C SER A 453 -0.47 -27.34 43.38
N LYS A 454 -0.73 -26.02 43.37
CA LYS A 454 0.25 -24.95 43.11
C LYS A 454 1.33 -24.86 44.22
N PRO A 455 2.61 -24.71 43.90
CA PRO A 455 3.57 -24.03 44.77
C PRO A 455 3.47 -22.51 44.57
N GLN A 456 3.72 -21.74 45.64
CA GLN A 456 3.78 -20.29 45.64
C GLN A 456 4.80 -19.77 44.61
N ALA A 457 4.32 -19.04 43.60
CA ALA A 457 5.14 -18.25 42.71
C ALA A 457 5.20 -16.81 43.22
N THR A 458 6.42 -16.30 43.35
CA THR A 458 6.76 -14.89 43.52
C THR A 458 5.97 -14.01 42.52
N GLU A 459 5.43 -12.89 43.00
CA GLU A 459 4.70 -11.92 42.18
C GLU A 459 5.51 -11.56 40.92
N PRO A 460 4.95 -11.75 39.70
CA PRO A 460 5.59 -11.22 38.51
C PRO A 460 5.42 -9.69 38.55
N THR A 461 6.54 -8.96 38.55
CA THR A 461 6.54 -7.51 38.27
C THR A 461 5.73 -7.29 36.99
N GLU A 462 4.62 -6.55 37.09
CA GLU A 462 3.80 -6.22 35.91
C GLU A 462 4.71 -5.62 34.83
N PRO A 463 4.66 -6.13 33.58
CA PRO A 463 5.48 -5.59 32.52
C PRO A 463 5.13 -4.11 32.32
N LYS A 464 6.15 -3.25 32.39
CA LYS A 464 5.99 -1.80 32.22
C LYS A 464 5.31 -1.51 30.89
N GLN A 465 4.10 -0.97 30.94
CA GLN A 465 3.32 -0.63 29.77
C GLN A 465 4.12 0.33 28.87
N ARG A 466 4.29 -0.02 27.59
CA ARG A 466 4.95 0.83 26.61
C ARG A 466 3.91 1.55 25.76
N THR A 467 4.05 2.87 25.67
CA THR A 467 3.15 3.73 24.89
C THR A 467 3.94 4.43 23.80
N VAL A 468 3.35 4.55 22.61
CA VAL A 468 3.89 5.39 21.53
C VAL A 468 3.52 6.85 21.76
N ARG A 469 4.50 7.76 21.62
CA ARG A 469 4.31 9.22 21.67
C ARG A 469 4.21 9.79 20.26
N TYR A 470 3.43 10.86 20.10
CA TYR A 470 3.36 11.61 18.85
C TYR A 470 4.51 12.62 18.72
N ALA A 471 5.12 12.69 17.54
CA ALA A 471 5.94 13.81 17.10
C ALA A 471 5.49 14.22 15.68
N GLY A 472 5.13 15.49 15.48
CA GLY A 472 4.59 15.94 14.21
C GLY A 472 3.96 17.30 14.30
N ARG A 473 3.33 17.73 13.21
CA ARG A 473 2.64 19.03 13.16
C ARG A 473 1.47 19.07 14.15
N PRO A 474 1.12 20.24 14.71
CA PRO A 474 -0.07 20.39 15.56
C PRO A 474 -1.35 20.04 14.78
N THR A 475 -2.53 20.11 15.40
CA THR A 475 -3.79 19.96 14.65
C THR A 475 -4.03 21.16 13.75
N ALA A 476 -4.60 20.94 12.56
CA ALA A 476 -5.04 22.01 11.67
C ALA A 476 -6.33 21.65 10.92
N SER A 477 -7.10 22.68 10.56
CA SER A 477 -8.27 22.53 9.68
C SER A 477 -7.86 22.28 8.21
N SER A 478 -6.81 22.98 7.77
CA SER A 478 -6.23 22.87 6.44
C SER A 478 -5.25 21.69 6.32
N PRO A 479 -5.12 21.01 5.16
CA PRO A 479 -4.10 19.97 4.96
C PRO A 479 -2.67 20.46 5.17
N ALA A 480 -2.38 21.68 4.72
CA ALA A 480 -1.08 22.32 4.86
C ALA A 480 -1.24 23.84 4.97
N THR A 481 -0.20 24.49 5.47
CA THR A 481 -0.08 25.95 5.43
C THR A 481 0.23 26.44 4.01
N GLY A 482 -0.34 27.59 3.63
CA GLY A 482 0.01 28.29 2.39
C GLY A 482 1.33 29.09 2.48
N SER A 483 1.95 29.17 3.67
CA SER A 483 3.20 29.90 3.88
C SER A 483 4.39 28.95 3.97
N LYS A 484 5.34 29.08 3.03
CA LYS A 484 6.59 28.31 3.04
C LYS A 484 7.40 28.51 4.32
N MET A 485 7.40 29.72 4.88
CA MET A 485 8.09 30.01 6.15
C MET A 485 7.46 29.23 7.31
N GLN A 486 6.13 29.22 7.39
CA GLN A 486 5.41 28.46 8.42
C GLN A 486 5.63 26.96 8.25
N HIS A 487 5.63 26.46 7.00
CA HIS A 487 5.93 25.06 6.69
C HIS A 487 7.30 24.63 7.20
N LEU A 488 8.34 25.46 7.00
CA LEU A 488 9.70 25.19 7.49
C LEU A 488 9.78 25.23 9.01
N LYS A 489 9.07 26.15 9.66
CA LYS A 489 8.97 26.22 11.13
C LYS A 489 8.34 24.94 11.70
N GLU A 490 7.25 24.49 11.10
CA GLU A 490 6.57 23.25 11.47
C GLU A 490 7.44 22.00 11.26
N LEU A 491 8.16 21.92 10.13
CA LEU A 491 9.10 20.83 9.86
C LEU A 491 10.21 20.82 10.93
N LYS A 492 10.81 21.97 11.23
CA LYS A 492 11.82 22.08 12.28
C LYS A 492 11.29 21.60 13.63
N GLN A 493 10.09 22.03 14.02
CA GLN A 493 9.47 21.61 15.27
C GLN A 493 9.26 20.09 15.34
N LEU A 494 8.77 19.47 14.26
CA LEU A 494 8.64 18.02 14.17
C LEU A 494 9.99 17.32 14.39
N LEU A 495 11.06 17.79 13.75
CA LEU A 495 12.39 17.20 13.88
C LEU A 495 12.93 17.37 15.30
N ASP A 496 12.71 18.53 15.91
CA ASP A 496 13.10 18.81 17.29
C ASP A 496 12.34 17.92 18.30
N ASP A 497 11.02 17.77 18.15
CA ASP A 497 10.18 16.91 19.00
C ASP A 497 10.55 15.43 18.88
N SER A 498 11.01 15.02 17.69
CA SER A 498 11.44 13.65 17.40
C SER A 498 12.82 13.34 17.99
N LEU A 499 13.78 14.27 17.92
CA LEU A 499 15.19 13.99 18.18
C LEU A 499 15.76 14.56 19.50
N ASN A 500 15.12 15.56 20.13
CA ASN A 500 15.66 16.17 21.34
C ASN A 500 15.23 15.44 22.62
N PHE A 501 16.20 14.98 23.43
CA PHE A 501 16.01 14.33 24.73
C PHE A 501 17.10 14.71 25.73
#